data_AF-A0A7S1R986-F1
#
_entry.id   AF-A0A7S1R986-F1
#
_cell.length_a   1.000
_cell.length_b   1.000
_cell.length_c   1.000
_cell.angle_alpha   90.00
_cell.angle_beta   90.00
_cell.angle_gamma   90.00
#
_symmetry.space_group_name_H-M   'P 1'
#
loop_
_entity.id
_entity.type
_entity.pdbx_description
1 polymer ?
#
loop_
_entity_poly.entity_id
_entity_poly.type
_entity_poly.pdbx_seq_one_letter_code
_entity_poly.pdbx_strand_id
1 'polypeptide(L)'
;MAANEGLAPPRTDLPFSPLGDPEVCDRPEHGKSRAWSMEELSQARQWFQDHLSVYVLSLPIVGDERWKVIHKRLNDLNIWHMRVPGVDMRAPGMMDTAKRLGFMPDEFNFSRAQEAAYSWRHDMGSVLGTAGCASAHFKVHQKIIADGSPM
;
A
#
# COMPACT_ATOMS: atom_id res chain seq x y z
N MET A 1 1.05 12.26 -22.06
CA MET A 1 -0.08 12.45 -23.00
C MET A 1 -1.34 11.60 -22.73
N ALA A 2 -1.43 10.80 -21.66
CA ALA A 2 -2.57 9.91 -21.39
C ALA A 2 -3.96 10.60 -21.34
N ALA A 3 -4.07 11.82 -20.78
CA ALA A 3 -5.33 12.56 -20.76
C ALA A 3 -5.75 13.06 -22.16
N ASN A 4 -4.78 13.43 -23.00
CA ASN A 4 -5.04 13.88 -24.38
C ASN A 4 -5.37 12.72 -25.31
N GLU A 5 -4.91 11.51 -24.97
CA GLU A 5 -5.21 10.26 -25.67
C GLU A 5 -6.46 9.55 -25.11
N GLY A 6 -7.16 10.15 -24.13
CA GLY A 6 -8.36 9.57 -23.52
C GLY A 6 -8.12 8.36 -22.61
N LEU A 7 -6.86 8.04 -22.30
CA LEU A 7 -6.44 6.97 -21.40
C LEU A 7 -6.46 7.39 -19.91
N ALA A 8 -6.65 8.69 -19.64
CA ALA A 8 -6.90 9.25 -18.33
C ALA A 8 -8.00 10.32 -18.41
N PRO A 9 -8.76 10.57 -17.32
CA PRO A 9 -9.75 11.65 -17.28
C PRO A 9 -9.12 13.00 -17.64
N PRO A 10 -9.85 13.91 -18.31
CA PRO A 10 -9.39 15.26 -18.55
C PRO A 10 -9.06 15.95 -17.22
N ARG A 11 -7.96 16.71 -17.19
CA ARG A 11 -7.52 17.47 -16.00
C ARG A 11 -8.59 18.45 -15.48
N THR A 12 -9.50 18.88 -16.37
CA THR A 12 -10.64 19.74 -16.04
C THR A 12 -11.73 19.04 -15.25
N ASP A 13 -11.81 17.71 -15.34
CA ASP A 13 -12.94 16.93 -14.83
C ASP A 13 -12.60 16.28 -13.49
N LEU A 14 -11.34 15.89 -13.29
CA LEU A 14 -10.82 15.37 -12.03
C LEU A 14 -9.40 15.93 -11.80
N PRO A 15 -9.08 16.54 -10.64
CA PRO A 15 -7.73 16.91 -10.27
C PRO A 15 -6.94 15.64 -9.90
N PHE A 16 -6.66 14.82 -10.89
CA PHE A 16 -5.65 13.78 -10.83
C PHE A 16 -4.41 14.40 -11.47
N SER A 17 -3.32 14.52 -10.71
CA SER A 17 -2.01 14.93 -11.20
C SER A 17 -1.12 13.70 -11.39
N PRO A 18 -1.39 12.80 -12.36
CA PRO A 18 -0.32 11.94 -12.83
C PRO A 18 0.74 12.88 -13.44
N LEU A 19 2.01 12.51 -13.32
CA LEU A 19 3.13 13.28 -13.86
C LEU A 19 2.75 13.86 -15.22
N GLY A 20 2.83 15.20 -15.36
CA GLY A 20 2.38 15.89 -16.58
C GLY A 20 3.03 15.34 -17.83
N ASP A 21 4.25 14.83 -17.67
CA ASP A 21 5.02 14.07 -18.62
C ASP A 21 5.32 12.70 -18.01
N PRO A 22 4.47 11.66 -18.22
CA PRO A 22 4.75 10.30 -17.74
C PRO A 22 6.09 9.76 -18.27
N GLU A 23 6.54 10.26 -19.42
CA GLU A 23 7.81 9.93 -20.05
C GLU A 23 9.03 10.37 -19.22
N VAL A 24 8.85 11.21 -18.20
CA VAL A 24 9.89 11.55 -17.21
C VAL A 24 10.31 10.33 -16.41
N CYS A 25 9.38 9.42 -16.10
CA CYS A 25 9.69 8.15 -15.43
C CYS A 25 10.31 7.12 -16.39
N ASP A 26 10.14 7.29 -17.70
CA ASP A 26 10.65 6.37 -18.72
C ASP A 26 12.12 6.66 -19.09
N ARG A 27 12.66 7.80 -18.62
CA ARG A 27 14.06 8.22 -18.84
C ARG A 27 14.97 7.71 -17.73
N PRO A 28 15.82 6.70 -17.97
CA PRO A 28 16.64 6.10 -16.93
C PRO A 28 17.57 7.09 -16.23
N GLU A 29 18.02 8.13 -16.93
CA GLU A 29 18.85 9.22 -16.39
C GLU A 29 18.20 10.02 -15.27
N HIS A 30 16.86 10.10 -15.23
CA HIS A 30 16.12 10.76 -14.15
C HIS A 30 15.99 9.87 -12.91
N GLY A 31 16.13 8.56 -13.06
CA GLY A 31 16.19 7.59 -11.96
C GLY A 31 17.62 7.23 -11.51
N LYS A 32 18.66 7.80 -12.14
CA LYS A 32 20.05 7.47 -11.78
C LYS A 32 20.36 7.91 -10.37
N SER A 33 20.76 6.96 -9.54
CA SER A 33 21.32 7.27 -8.22
C SER A 33 22.53 8.18 -8.41
N ARG A 34 22.49 9.35 -7.80
CA ARG A 34 23.69 10.20 -7.68
C ARG A 34 24.65 9.63 -6.64
N ALA A 35 25.90 10.04 -6.71
CA ALA A 35 26.87 9.78 -5.66
C ALA A 35 26.52 10.67 -4.46
N TRP A 36 25.91 10.08 -3.43
CA TRP A 36 25.60 10.75 -2.19
C TRP A 36 26.84 10.77 -1.30
N SER A 37 27.12 11.92 -0.68
CA SER A 37 28.14 12.01 0.36
C SER A 37 27.74 11.20 1.59
N MET A 38 28.72 10.79 2.39
CA MET A 38 28.45 10.09 3.66
C MET A 38 27.64 10.96 4.63
N GLU A 39 27.81 12.28 4.58
CA GLU A 39 27.06 13.23 5.38
C GLU A 39 25.58 13.28 4.98
N GLU A 40 25.28 13.41 3.67
CA GLU A 40 23.89 13.37 3.17
C GLU A 40 23.20 12.06 3.54
N LEU A 41 23.88 10.92 3.39
CA LEU A 41 23.34 9.62 3.78
C LEU A 41 23.07 9.53 5.29
N SER A 42 23.95 10.11 6.11
CA SER A 42 23.77 10.16 7.57
C SER A 42 22.56 11.01 7.95
N GLN A 43 22.44 12.22 7.37
CA GLN A 43 21.31 13.12 7.60
C GLN A 43 19.98 12.49 7.14
N ALA A 44 19.96 11.84 5.97
CA ALA A 44 18.77 11.16 5.46
C ALA A 44 18.35 9.99 6.35
N ARG A 45 19.30 9.21 6.89
CA ARG A 45 19.02 8.12 7.84
C ARG A 45 18.45 8.65 9.16
N GLN A 46 19.05 9.69 9.71
CA GLN A 46 18.57 10.32 10.93
C GLN A 46 17.14 10.84 10.73
N TRP A 47 16.91 11.59 9.65
CA TRP A 47 15.58 12.07 9.30
C TRP A 47 14.57 10.93 9.16
N PHE A 48 14.93 9.84 8.47
CA PHE A 48 14.07 8.67 8.31
C PHE A 48 13.70 8.06 9.68
N GLN A 49 14.68 7.90 10.57
CA GLN A 49 14.46 7.33 11.90
C GLN A 49 13.56 8.21 12.78
N ASP A 50 13.70 9.53 12.66
CA ASP A 50 12.97 10.48 13.48
C ASP A 50 11.51 10.69 13.01
N HIS A 51 11.23 10.45 11.72
CA HIS A 51 9.96 10.84 11.11
C HIS A 51 9.14 9.68 10.55
N LEU A 52 9.74 8.51 10.30
CA LEU A 52 9.06 7.42 9.61
C LEU A 52 9.03 6.13 10.44
N SER A 53 7.87 5.49 10.43
CA SER A 53 7.66 4.15 10.98
C SER A 53 7.31 3.17 9.87
N VAL A 54 7.94 1.98 9.86
CA VAL A 54 7.76 0.99 8.79
C VAL A 54 6.93 -0.20 9.29
N TYR A 55 5.78 -0.43 8.66
CA TYR A 55 4.90 -1.56 8.94
C TYR A 55 4.84 -2.50 7.73
N VAL A 56 5.11 -3.78 7.96
CA VAL A 56 5.12 -4.81 6.90
C VAL A 56 3.90 -5.69 7.03
N LEU A 57 2.97 -5.54 6.09
CA LEU A 57 1.79 -6.38 5.95
C LEU A 57 2.14 -7.72 5.33
N SER A 58 1.77 -8.82 6.00
CA SER A 58 1.93 -10.16 5.44
C SER A 58 0.85 -11.11 5.94
N LEU A 59 0.36 -11.97 5.06
CA LEU A 59 -0.61 -13.01 5.40
C LEU A 59 0.13 -14.21 6.03
N PRO A 60 -0.16 -14.59 7.29
CA PRO A 60 0.54 -15.71 7.94
C PRO A 60 0.36 -17.04 7.22
N ILE A 61 -0.79 -17.24 6.57
CA ILE A 61 -1.16 -18.49 5.91
C ILE A 61 -0.34 -18.82 4.66
N VAL A 62 0.30 -17.82 4.04
CA VAL A 62 1.15 -18.02 2.85
C VAL A 62 2.59 -18.42 3.26
N GLY A 63 2.83 -18.56 4.57
CA GLY A 63 4.11 -18.90 5.15
C GLY A 63 4.99 -17.67 5.40
N ASP A 64 6.10 -17.93 6.11
CA ASP A 64 6.99 -16.88 6.61
C ASP A 64 8.15 -16.55 5.67
N GLU A 65 8.32 -17.27 4.56
CA GLU A 65 9.49 -17.12 3.69
C GLU A 65 9.62 -15.71 3.11
N ARG A 66 8.53 -15.15 2.57
CA ARG A 66 8.54 -13.77 2.06
C ARG A 66 8.80 -12.75 3.18
N TRP A 67 8.26 -13.00 4.38
CA TRP A 67 8.53 -12.17 5.54
C TRP A 67 10.01 -12.22 5.94
N LYS A 68 10.63 -13.41 6.00
CA LYS A 68 12.05 -13.57 6.34
C LYS A 68 12.97 -12.78 5.40
N VAL A 69 12.69 -12.81 4.09
CA VAL A 69 13.47 -12.05 3.10
C VAL A 69 13.36 -10.54 3.35
N ILE A 70 12.15 -10.04 3.57
CA ILE A 70 11.90 -8.61 3.84
C ILE A 70 12.55 -8.21 5.17
N HIS A 71 12.33 -8.99 6.22
CA HIS A 71 12.89 -8.77 7.55
C HIS A 71 14.41 -8.68 7.52
N LYS A 72 15.06 -9.64 6.85
CA LYS A 72 16.52 -9.64 6.67
C LYS A 72 16.97 -8.36 5.95
N ARG A 73 16.32 -8.00 4.83
CA ARG A 73 16.72 -6.83 4.05
C ARG A 73 16.56 -5.52 4.83
N LEU A 74 15.48 -5.36 5.60
CA LEU A 74 15.27 -4.17 6.42
C LEU A 74 16.27 -4.08 7.57
N ASN A 75 16.63 -5.22 8.19
CA ASN A 75 17.71 -5.27 9.19
C ASN A 75 19.07 -4.92 8.58
N ASP A 76 19.42 -5.47 7.41
CA ASP A 76 20.67 -5.14 6.71
C ASP A 76 20.78 -3.63 6.39
N LEU A 77 19.62 -2.96 6.23
CA LEU A 77 19.52 -1.52 5.99
C LEU A 77 19.43 -0.68 7.27
N ASN A 78 19.45 -1.29 8.45
CA ASN A 78 19.20 -0.64 9.75
C ASN A 78 17.87 0.14 9.80
N ILE A 79 16.82 -0.43 9.20
CA ILE A 79 15.47 0.14 9.20
C ILE A 79 14.65 -0.61 10.25
N TRP A 80 14.24 0.10 11.30
CA TRP A 80 13.28 -0.43 12.27
C TRP A 80 11.93 -0.68 11.60
N HIS A 81 11.33 -1.83 11.87
CA HIS A 81 10.09 -2.22 11.23
C HIS A 81 9.29 -3.21 12.08
N MET A 82 7.98 -3.24 11.88
CA MET A 82 7.06 -4.15 12.57
C MET A 82 6.26 -4.99 11.58
N ARG A 83 6.17 -6.30 11.82
CA ARG A 83 5.26 -7.16 11.07
C ARG A 83 3.84 -6.97 11.58
N VAL A 84 2.89 -6.69 10.68
CA VAL A 84 1.47 -6.68 10.99
C VAL A 84 0.79 -7.81 10.20
N PRO A 85 0.10 -8.76 10.88
CA PRO A 85 -0.63 -9.82 10.19
C PRO A 85 -1.75 -9.22 9.32
N GLY A 86 -1.77 -9.59 8.04
CA GLY A 86 -2.83 -9.19 7.11
C GLY A 86 -4.18 -9.82 7.43
N VAL A 87 -5.19 -9.45 6.65
CA VAL A 87 -6.57 -9.97 6.78
C VAL A 87 -6.84 -10.94 5.63
N ASP A 88 -6.99 -12.23 5.94
CA ASP A 88 -7.31 -13.25 4.94
C ASP A 88 -8.81 -13.41 4.77
N MET A 89 -9.37 -12.73 3.76
CA MET A 89 -10.81 -12.76 3.46
C MET A 89 -11.33 -14.12 2.97
N ARG A 90 -10.46 -15.10 2.72
CA ARG A 90 -10.88 -16.47 2.37
C ARG A 90 -11.35 -17.26 3.60
N ALA A 91 -10.94 -16.84 4.81
CA ALA A 91 -11.34 -17.51 6.03
C ALA A 91 -12.85 -17.31 6.29
N PRO A 92 -13.59 -18.36 6.69
CA PRO A 92 -15.01 -18.23 7.02
C PRO A 92 -15.27 -17.15 8.07
N GLY A 93 -16.26 -16.28 7.82
CA GLY A 93 -16.65 -15.21 8.74
C GLY A 93 -15.66 -14.04 8.85
N MET A 94 -14.62 -13.98 8.00
CA MET A 94 -13.63 -12.91 8.08
C MET A 94 -14.20 -11.54 7.73
N MET A 95 -15.19 -11.47 6.83
CA MET A 95 -15.84 -10.21 6.45
C MET A 95 -16.52 -9.56 7.66
N ASP A 96 -17.33 -10.33 8.40
CA ASP A 96 -18.03 -9.85 9.60
C ASP A 96 -17.04 -9.52 10.73
N THR A 97 -15.97 -10.30 10.83
CA THR A 97 -14.89 -10.03 11.79
C THR A 97 -14.17 -8.73 11.45
N ALA A 98 -13.86 -8.48 10.18
CA ALA A 98 -13.21 -7.26 9.73
C ALA A 98 -14.08 -6.02 10.01
N LYS A 99 -15.39 -6.13 9.78
CA LYS A 99 -16.35 -5.07 10.12
C LYS A 99 -16.38 -4.78 11.62
N ARG A 100 -16.61 -5.82 12.43
CA ARG A 100 -16.66 -5.72 13.89
C ARG A 100 -15.38 -5.15 14.52
N LEU A 101 -14.21 -5.43 13.94
CA LEU A 101 -12.93 -4.91 14.41
C LEU A 101 -12.58 -3.53 13.82
N GLY A 102 -13.43 -2.95 12.97
CA GLY A 102 -13.19 -1.66 12.33
C GLY A 102 -12.11 -1.68 11.25
N PHE A 103 -11.78 -2.87 10.72
CA PHE A 103 -10.91 -3.01 9.55
C PHE A 103 -11.68 -2.85 8.24
N MET A 104 -13.00 -2.76 8.32
CA MET A 104 -13.89 -2.59 7.19
C MET A 104 -15.09 -1.77 7.64
N PRO A 105 -15.61 -0.83 6.84
CA PRO A 105 -16.85 -0.13 7.17
C PRO A 105 -18.03 -1.11 7.27
N ASP A 106 -18.92 -0.89 8.23
CA ASP A 106 -20.10 -1.75 8.43
C ASP A 106 -21.02 -1.75 7.22
N GLU A 107 -21.11 -0.61 6.54
CA GLU A 107 -21.88 -0.38 5.32
C GLU A 107 -21.26 -0.98 4.05
N PHE A 108 -20.02 -1.50 4.12
CA PHE A 108 -19.38 -2.10 2.95
C PHE A 108 -20.19 -3.31 2.45
N ASN A 109 -20.62 -3.25 1.20
CA ASN A 109 -21.40 -4.32 0.56
C ASN A 109 -20.54 -5.04 -0.47
N PHE A 110 -20.05 -6.24 -0.10
CA PHE A 110 -19.19 -7.03 -0.96
C PHE A 110 -19.86 -7.43 -2.27
N SER A 111 -21.13 -7.83 -2.24
CA SER A 111 -21.85 -8.25 -3.45
C SER A 111 -21.96 -7.10 -4.46
N ARG A 112 -22.30 -5.90 -3.99
CA ARG A 112 -22.34 -4.70 -4.83
C ARG A 112 -20.95 -4.34 -5.38
N ALA A 113 -19.91 -4.42 -4.55
CA ALA A 113 -18.54 -4.17 -4.99
C ALA A 113 -18.08 -5.18 -6.05
N GLN A 114 -18.43 -6.45 -5.88
CA GLN A 114 -18.11 -7.53 -6.80
C GLN A 114 -18.87 -7.40 -8.13
N GLU A 115 -20.15 -7.00 -8.08
CA GLU A 115 -20.95 -6.71 -9.28
C GLU A 115 -20.34 -5.55 -10.09
N ALA A 116 -19.95 -4.46 -9.42
CA ALA A 116 -19.25 -3.36 -10.07
C ALA A 116 -17.92 -3.82 -10.69
N ALA A 117 -17.15 -4.63 -9.98
CA ALA A 117 -15.89 -5.15 -10.47
C ALA A 117 -16.02 -6.01 -11.74
N TYR A 118 -17.10 -6.80 -11.85
CA TYR A 118 -17.40 -7.59 -13.05
C TYR A 118 -17.96 -6.78 -14.22
N SER A 119 -18.30 -5.51 -14.02
CA SER A 119 -18.78 -4.68 -15.12
C SER A 119 -17.69 -4.49 -16.18
N TRP A 120 -18.09 -4.33 -17.45
CA TRP A 120 -17.19 -4.10 -18.59
C TRP A 120 -16.22 -2.93 -18.40
N ARG A 121 -16.60 -1.95 -17.56
CA ARG A 121 -15.79 -0.77 -17.25
C ARG A 121 -14.58 -1.11 -16.37
N HIS A 122 -14.71 -2.11 -15.51
CA HIS A 122 -13.67 -2.50 -14.56
C HIS A 122 -12.98 -3.80 -14.97
N ASP A 123 -13.72 -4.76 -15.55
CA ASP A 123 -13.23 -6.05 -16.06
C ASP A 123 -12.28 -6.76 -15.07
N MET A 124 -12.67 -6.73 -13.79
CA MET A 124 -11.88 -7.29 -12.69
C MET A 124 -12.45 -8.65 -12.29
N GLY A 125 -11.56 -9.55 -11.85
CA GLY A 125 -11.94 -10.80 -11.19
C GLY A 125 -12.50 -10.59 -9.77
N SER A 126 -12.35 -11.60 -8.92
CA SER A 126 -12.83 -11.49 -7.54
C SER A 126 -12.15 -10.33 -6.78
N VAL A 127 -12.94 -9.48 -6.13
CA VAL A 127 -12.43 -8.38 -5.29
C VAL A 127 -12.10 -8.80 -3.86
N LEU A 128 -12.17 -10.10 -3.56
CA LEU A 128 -11.89 -10.63 -2.23
C LEU A 128 -10.46 -10.31 -1.76
N GLY A 129 -9.49 -10.42 -2.67
CA GLY A 129 -8.10 -10.02 -2.41
C GLY A 129 -7.97 -8.52 -2.16
N THR A 130 -8.64 -7.71 -2.97
CA THR A 130 -8.67 -6.24 -2.82
C THR A 130 -9.25 -5.82 -1.47
N ALA A 131 -10.37 -6.43 -1.07
CA ALA A 131 -10.98 -6.20 0.24
C ALA A 131 -10.05 -6.60 1.39
N GLY A 132 -9.36 -7.74 1.29
CA GLY A 132 -8.39 -8.18 2.28
C GLY A 132 -7.20 -7.24 2.43
N CYS A 133 -6.66 -6.75 1.31
CA CYS A 133 -5.60 -5.74 1.31
C CYS A 133 -6.07 -4.43 1.97
N ALA A 134 -7.23 -3.90 1.55
CA ALA A 134 -7.78 -2.68 2.13
C ALA A 134 -8.00 -2.81 3.64
N SER A 135 -8.56 -3.93 4.10
CA SER A 135 -8.75 -4.18 5.53
C SER A 135 -7.44 -4.31 6.30
N ALA A 136 -6.42 -4.92 5.70
CA ALA A 136 -5.09 -4.96 6.29
C ALA A 136 -4.49 -3.55 6.46
N HIS A 137 -4.73 -2.63 5.52
CA HIS A 137 -4.34 -1.23 5.65
C HIS A 137 -5.06 -0.52 6.80
N PHE A 138 -6.38 -0.68 6.94
CA PHE A 138 -7.11 -0.11 8.08
C PHE A 138 -6.60 -0.65 9.43
N LYS A 139 -6.31 -1.95 9.50
CA LYS A 139 -5.69 -2.56 10.67
C LYS A 139 -4.33 -1.93 10.99
N VAL A 140 -3.51 -1.64 9.99
CA VAL A 140 -2.22 -0.93 10.19
C VAL A 140 -2.45 0.49 10.65
N HIS A 141 -3.42 1.22 10.11
CA HIS A 141 -3.74 2.57 10.59
C HIS A 141 -4.13 2.58 12.07
N GLN A 142 -4.95 1.61 12.52
CA GLN A 142 -5.25 1.47 13.94
C GLN A 142 -3.97 1.20 14.78
N LYS A 143 -3.03 0.40 14.25
CA LYS A 143 -1.76 0.13 14.92
C LYS A 143 -0.86 1.37 14.99
N ILE A 144 -0.77 2.15 13.91
CA ILE A 144 -0.05 3.43 13.85
C ILE A 144 -0.56 4.39 14.93
N ILE A 145 -1.89 4.53 15.03
CA ILE A 145 -2.52 5.37 16.05
C ILE A 145 -2.18 4.86 17.45
N ALA A 146 -2.26 3.55 17.69
CA ALA A 146 -1.96 2.95 18.99
C ALA A 146 -0.48 3.09 19.39
N ASP A 147 0.43 3.09 18.42
CA ASP A 147 1.87 3.26 18.64
C ASP A 147 2.28 4.72 18.89
N GLY A 148 1.38 5.68 18.62
CA GLY A 148 1.72 7.10 18.62
C GLY A 148 2.75 7.45 17.54
N SER A 149 2.87 6.64 16.50
CA SER A 149 3.78 6.88 15.39
C SER A 149 3.37 8.14 14.63
N PRO A 150 4.34 8.91 14.08
CA PRO A 150 4.03 10.05 13.22
C PRO A 150 3.16 9.58 12.04
N MET A 151 2.05 10.29 11.80
CA MET A 151 1.19 10.08 10.62
C MET A 151 1.63 10.95 9.45
#